data_AF-A0A937R4Q1-F1
#
_entry.id   AF-A0A937R4Q1-F1
#
_cell.length_a   1.000
_cell.length_b   1.000
_cell.length_c   1.000
_cell.angle_alpha   90.00
_cell.angle_beta   90.00
_cell.angle_gamma   90.00
#
_symmetry.space_group_name_H-M   'P 1'
#
loop_
_entity.id
_entity.type
_entity.pdbx_description
1 polymer ?
#
loop_
_entity_poly.entity_id
_entity_poly.type
_entity_poly.pdbx_seq_one_letter_code
_entity_poly.pdbx_strand_id
1 'polypeptide(L)'
;MAKRAAFNDLLIVVPGIGGSMLRDNEGPLWNPTLRLAGALLVRHGGLIERLAKDNRHLADPAFESEVQPYGLIEMGVTIPGLAGINCYKPLREALLTSLDLEPGDPVGGGPPANYFEFAYDWRRDVSISAEQLKRMVLRELPRWNRLLPPGERARTVIVAHSMGGLVAKHYLVSRDSVSFTSFDLPLE
;
A
#
# COMPACT_ATOMS: atom_id res chain seq x y z
N MET A 1 24.50 16.24 6.46
CA MET A 1 23.48 15.24 6.10
C MET A 1 24.17 13.89 5.96
N ALA A 2 23.66 12.83 6.58
CA ALA A 2 24.22 11.49 6.41
C ALA A 2 24.09 11.05 4.95
N LYS A 3 25.08 10.34 4.43
CA LYS A 3 25.05 9.80 3.06
C LYS A 3 23.98 8.70 3.00
N ARG A 4 23.04 8.80 2.05
CA ARG A 4 22.05 7.72 1.77
C ARG A 4 22.80 6.45 1.34
N ALA A 5 22.35 5.29 1.81
CA ALA A 5 22.89 4.01 1.38
C ALA A 5 22.36 3.66 -0.02
N ALA A 6 23.24 3.18 -0.91
CA ALA A 6 22.84 2.76 -2.24
C ALA A 6 21.81 1.63 -2.18
N PHE A 7 20.77 1.72 -3.03
CA PHE A 7 19.69 0.74 -3.07
C PHE A 7 19.25 0.46 -4.51
N ASN A 8 19.70 -0.66 -5.07
CA ASN A 8 19.45 -1.01 -6.48
C ASN A 8 18.20 -1.89 -6.68
N ASP A 9 17.54 -2.31 -5.59
CA ASP A 9 16.34 -3.16 -5.63
C ASP A 9 15.06 -2.31 -5.78
N LEU A 10 13.95 -2.93 -6.16
CA LEU A 10 12.62 -2.30 -6.20
C LEU A 10 11.93 -2.47 -4.84
N LEU A 11 11.74 -1.37 -4.09
CA LEU A 11 11.06 -1.37 -2.79
C LEU A 11 9.57 -1.02 -2.93
N ILE A 12 8.70 -1.87 -2.41
CA ILE A 12 7.25 -1.65 -2.37
C ILE A 12 6.75 -1.72 -0.93
N VAL A 13 6.07 -0.67 -0.47
CA VAL A 13 5.38 -0.65 0.82
C VAL A 13 3.94 -1.11 0.62
N VAL A 14 3.52 -2.14 1.36
CA VAL A 14 2.17 -2.71 1.31
C VAL A 14 1.49 -2.49 2.67
N PRO A 15 0.49 -1.59 2.75
CA PRO A 15 -0.15 -1.24 4.00
C PRO A 15 -1.11 -2.33 4.51
N GLY A 16 -1.46 -2.27 5.78
CA GLY A 16 -2.51 -3.08 6.40
C GLY A 16 -3.92 -2.54 6.14
N ILE A 17 -4.91 -3.20 6.76
CA ILE A 17 -6.32 -2.78 6.71
C ILE A 17 -6.47 -1.32 7.18
N GLY A 18 -7.22 -0.51 6.42
CA GLY A 18 -7.37 0.93 6.71
C GLY A 18 -6.14 1.79 6.38
N GLY A 19 -5.05 1.19 5.89
CA GLY A 19 -3.81 1.92 5.61
C GLY A 19 -3.79 2.63 4.26
N SER A 20 -4.69 2.28 3.33
CA SER A 20 -4.90 3.04 2.08
C SER A 20 -6.08 3.99 2.20
N MET A 21 -5.90 5.22 1.75
CA MET A 21 -6.98 6.18 1.56
C MET A 21 -7.87 5.76 0.40
N LEU A 22 -9.19 5.81 0.62
CA LEU A 22 -10.21 5.39 -0.36
C LEU A 22 -11.12 6.56 -0.71
N ARG A 23 -11.53 6.64 -1.97
CA ARG A 23 -12.52 7.60 -2.47
C ARG A 23 -13.56 6.89 -3.32
N ASP A 24 -14.78 7.40 -3.32
CA ASP A 24 -15.85 7.01 -4.23
C ASP A 24 -16.17 8.20 -5.16
N ASN A 25 -17.24 8.08 -5.95
CA ASN A 25 -17.73 9.15 -6.82
C ASN A 25 -18.21 10.40 -6.05
N GLU A 26 -18.56 10.27 -4.77
CA GLU A 26 -19.01 11.36 -3.91
C GLU A 26 -17.83 12.08 -3.20
N GLY A 27 -16.63 11.50 -3.23
CA GLY A 27 -15.41 12.11 -2.70
C GLY A 27 -14.64 11.18 -1.76
N PRO A 28 -13.89 11.72 -0.76
CA PRO A 28 -13.14 10.89 0.18
C PRO A 28 -14.07 9.99 1.01
N LEU A 29 -13.92 8.67 0.85
CA LEU A 29 -14.64 7.66 1.60
C LEU A 29 -13.88 7.32 2.90
N TRP A 30 -12.56 7.17 2.79
CA TRP A 30 -11.65 6.92 3.91
C TRP A 30 -10.41 7.81 3.79
N ASN A 31 -10.35 8.86 4.62
CA ASN A 31 -9.17 9.71 4.77
C ASN A 31 -9.09 10.22 6.21
N PRO A 32 -8.37 9.52 7.10
CA PRO A 32 -8.23 9.95 8.50
C PRO A 32 -7.53 11.31 8.64
N THR A 33 -6.60 11.65 7.75
CA THR A 33 -5.86 12.93 7.76
C THR A 33 -6.79 14.14 7.56
N LEU A 34 -7.77 14.02 6.66
CA LEU A 34 -8.78 15.07 6.44
C LEU A 34 -9.77 15.19 7.62
N ARG A 35 -10.00 14.10 8.37
CA ARG A 35 -10.94 14.11 9.50
C ARG A 35 -10.39 14.79 10.75
N LEU A 36 -9.09 15.05 10.88
CA LEU A 36 -8.58 15.90 11.98
C LEU A 36 -8.99 17.37 11.85
N ALA A 37 -9.25 17.87 10.63
CA ALA A 37 -9.83 19.21 10.46
C ALA A 37 -11.34 19.25 10.81
N GLY A 38 -12.03 18.10 10.76
CA GLY A 38 -13.47 17.97 11.00
C GLY A 38 -13.87 17.13 12.22
N ALA A 39 -12.93 16.79 13.10
CA ALA A 39 -13.13 15.90 14.25
C ALA A 39 -14.10 16.47 15.31
N LEU A 40 -14.60 17.70 15.11
CA LEU A 40 -15.69 18.26 15.89
C LEU A 40 -17.10 17.87 15.40
N LEU A 41 -17.27 17.14 14.27
CA LEU A 41 -18.59 17.13 13.60
C LEU A 41 -19.23 15.81 13.13
N VAL A 42 -18.64 14.59 13.17
CA VAL A 42 -19.32 13.41 12.55
C VAL A 42 -19.34 12.12 13.37
N ARG A 43 -20.49 11.90 14.04
CA ARG A 43 -21.30 10.66 14.13
C ARG A 43 -20.60 9.39 13.59
N HIS A 44 -20.08 8.55 14.48
CA HIS A 44 -19.35 7.32 14.14
C HIS A 44 -20.15 6.28 13.32
N GLY A 45 -21.49 6.33 13.31
CA GLY A 45 -22.33 5.33 12.63
C GLY A 45 -22.30 5.38 11.09
N GLY A 46 -22.28 6.57 10.48
CA GLY A 46 -22.43 6.70 9.02
C GLY A 46 -21.18 6.31 8.22
N LEU A 47 -19.98 6.35 8.82
CA LEU A 47 -18.74 5.97 8.13
C LEU A 47 -18.66 4.45 7.93
N ILE A 48 -18.98 3.67 8.97
CA ILE A 48 -18.98 2.21 8.90
C ILE A 48 -20.02 1.74 7.89
N GLU A 49 -21.22 2.34 7.91
CA GLU A 49 -22.29 2.03 6.96
C GLU A 49 -21.89 2.33 5.51
N ARG A 50 -21.26 3.49 5.24
CA ARG A 50 -20.74 3.82 3.91
C ARG A 50 -19.60 2.91 3.47
N LEU A 51 -18.70 2.51 4.38
CA LEU A 51 -17.61 1.57 4.07
C LEU A 51 -18.14 0.16 3.76
N ALA A 52 -19.17 -0.28 4.48
CA ALA A 52 -19.80 -1.59 4.34
C ALA A 52 -20.81 -1.67 3.19
N LYS A 53 -21.15 -0.54 2.56
CA LYS A 53 -22.02 -0.51 1.38
C LYS A 53 -21.42 -1.38 0.27
N ASP A 54 -22.29 -2.16 -0.38
CA ASP A 54 -21.96 -3.06 -1.49
C ASP A 54 -20.94 -4.17 -1.17
N ASN A 55 -20.84 -4.56 0.12
CA ASN A 55 -19.91 -5.59 0.57
C ASN A 55 -20.09 -6.99 -0.04
N ARG A 56 -21.26 -7.28 -0.63
CA ARG A 56 -21.63 -8.60 -1.17
C ARG A 56 -20.80 -9.03 -2.37
N HIS A 57 -20.19 -8.08 -3.09
CA HIS A 57 -19.45 -8.33 -4.32
C HIS A 57 -17.94 -8.08 -4.17
N LEU A 58 -17.46 -7.76 -2.97
CA LEU A 58 -16.05 -7.40 -2.75
C LEU A 58 -15.07 -8.56 -3.00
N ALA A 59 -15.57 -9.80 -2.95
CA ALA A 59 -14.82 -11.01 -3.29
C ALA A 59 -14.91 -11.39 -4.78
N ASP A 60 -15.83 -10.82 -5.55
CA ASP A 60 -15.95 -11.09 -6.98
C ASP A 60 -14.86 -10.29 -7.74
N PRO A 61 -13.92 -10.94 -8.45
CA PRO A 61 -12.91 -10.23 -9.23
C PRO A 61 -13.48 -9.40 -10.38
N ALA A 62 -14.65 -9.79 -10.92
CA ALA A 62 -15.33 -9.08 -12.01
C ALA A 62 -16.10 -7.84 -11.52
N PHE A 63 -16.25 -7.67 -10.20
CA PHE A 63 -16.88 -6.50 -9.64
C PHE A 63 -16.02 -5.25 -9.85
N GLU A 64 -16.55 -4.30 -10.61
CA GLU A 64 -16.01 -2.97 -10.79
C GLU A 64 -16.45 -2.09 -9.61
N SER A 65 -15.57 -2.01 -8.60
CA SER A 65 -15.79 -1.12 -7.46
C SER A 65 -15.65 0.34 -7.89
N GLU A 66 -16.66 1.16 -7.59
CA GLU A 66 -16.56 2.62 -7.69
C GLU A 66 -15.53 3.20 -6.72
N VAL A 67 -15.12 2.42 -5.72
CA VAL A 67 -14.16 2.84 -4.71
C VAL A 67 -12.74 2.61 -5.20
N GLN A 68 -11.95 3.69 -5.18
CA GLN A 68 -10.59 3.72 -5.69
C GLN A 68 -9.61 4.09 -4.57
N PRO A 69 -8.52 3.33 -4.40
CA PRO A 69 -7.41 3.72 -3.56
C PRO A 69 -6.62 4.86 -4.22
N TYR A 70 -6.11 5.81 -3.43
CA TYR A 70 -5.36 6.96 -3.98
C TYR A 70 -4.12 7.36 -3.16
N GLY A 71 -3.71 6.55 -2.21
CA GLY A 71 -2.49 6.76 -1.42
C GLY A 71 -2.53 6.05 -0.09
N LEU A 72 -1.41 6.07 0.64
CA LEU A 72 -1.33 5.58 2.01
C LEU A 72 -1.71 6.70 2.99
N ILE A 73 -2.25 6.33 4.14
CA ILE A 73 -2.54 7.30 5.19
C ILE A 73 -1.24 7.93 5.70
N GLU A 74 -1.23 9.25 5.79
CA GLU A 74 -0.04 9.98 6.21
C GLU A 74 0.05 10.10 7.74
N MET A 75 -1.10 10.29 8.41
CA MET A 75 -1.17 10.48 9.85
C MET A 75 -1.93 9.33 10.51
N GLY A 76 -1.41 8.89 11.66
CA GLY A 76 -2.00 7.81 12.43
C GLY A 76 -3.27 8.30 13.10
N VAL A 77 -4.27 7.42 13.17
CA VAL A 77 -5.48 7.68 13.96
C VAL A 77 -5.68 6.50 14.89
N THR A 78 -5.80 6.81 16.16
CA THR A 78 -6.28 5.85 17.16
C THR A 78 -7.79 5.81 17.09
N ILE A 79 -8.34 4.66 16.71
CA ILE A 79 -9.77 4.42 16.74
C ILE A 79 -10.09 3.77 18.09
N PRO A 80 -10.91 4.40 18.96
CA PRO A 80 -11.30 3.79 20.23
C PRO A 80 -11.94 2.40 20.00
N GLY A 81 -11.37 1.36 20.63
CA GLY A 81 -11.83 -0.04 20.49
C GLY A 81 -11.18 -0.86 19.37
N LEU A 82 -10.26 -0.28 18.58
CA LEU A 82 -9.47 -0.95 17.55
C LEU A 82 -7.97 -0.67 17.76
N ALA A 83 -7.09 -1.48 17.15
CA ALA A 83 -5.66 -1.22 17.13
C ALA A 83 -5.35 0.12 16.42
N GLY A 84 -4.25 0.77 16.79
CA GLY A 84 -3.80 2.01 16.14
C GLY A 84 -3.57 1.78 14.64
N ILE A 85 -4.12 2.64 13.79
CA ILE A 85 -3.84 2.56 12.35
C ILE A 85 -2.50 3.25 12.10
N ASN A 86 -1.51 2.45 11.73
CA ASN A 86 -0.12 2.89 11.59
C ASN A 86 0.02 3.96 10.51
N CYS A 87 0.75 5.04 10.85
CA CYS A 87 1.12 6.09 9.94
C CYS A 87 2.24 5.63 9.01
N TYR A 88 2.09 5.86 7.70
CA TYR A 88 3.13 5.50 6.73
C TYR A 88 4.08 6.66 6.41
N LYS A 89 3.75 7.90 6.82
CA LYS A 89 4.63 9.05 6.62
C LYS A 89 5.99 8.89 7.32
N PRO A 90 6.09 8.53 8.62
CA PRO A 90 7.39 8.36 9.25
C PRO A 90 8.21 7.22 8.63
N LEU A 91 7.55 6.14 8.19
CA LEU A 91 8.19 5.06 7.46
C LEU A 91 8.76 5.55 6.12
N ARG A 92 7.94 6.25 5.32
CA ARG A 92 8.37 6.87 4.05
C ARG A 92 9.57 7.78 4.27
N GLU A 93 9.49 8.69 5.24
CA GLU A 93 10.56 9.63 5.56
C GLU A 93 11.85 8.91 5.98
N ALA A 94 11.75 7.88 6.83
CA ALA A 94 12.90 7.08 7.24
C ALA A 94 13.54 6.35 6.06
N LEU A 95 12.74 5.74 5.18
CA LEU A 95 13.23 5.04 3.99
C LEU A 95 13.91 6.01 3.02
N LEU A 96 13.27 7.12 2.66
CA LEU A 96 13.81 8.10 1.71
C LEU A 96 15.06 8.80 2.27
N THR A 97 15.15 9.00 3.58
CA THR A 97 16.34 9.58 4.22
C THR A 97 17.50 8.60 4.31
N SER A 98 17.24 7.30 4.44
CA SER A 98 18.26 6.28 4.69
C SER A 98 18.78 5.61 3.41
N LEU A 99 17.91 5.45 2.41
CA LEU A 99 18.18 4.67 1.20
C LEU A 99 18.07 5.56 -0.04
N ASP A 100 18.88 5.27 -1.06
CA ASP A 100 18.83 5.93 -2.36
C ASP A 100 17.62 5.44 -3.17
N LEU A 101 16.48 6.05 -2.85
CA LEU A 101 15.18 5.72 -3.39
C LEU A 101 14.63 6.88 -4.23
N GLU A 102 14.11 6.52 -5.38
CA GLU A 102 13.38 7.31 -6.36
C GLU A 102 11.89 6.96 -6.28
N PRO A 103 11.03 7.84 -5.74
CA PRO A 103 9.59 7.62 -5.69
C PRO A 103 8.95 7.60 -7.07
N GLY A 104 8.17 6.56 -7.35
CA GLY A 104 7.39 6.44 -8.58
C GLY A 104 5.89 6.71 -8.39
N ASP A 105 5.21 6.95 -9.50
CA ASP A 105 3.74 7.02 -9.53
C ASP A 105 3.16 5.58 -9.52
N PRO A 106 2.40 5.18 -8.49
CA PRO A 106 1.82 3.83 -8.42
C PRO A 106 0.79 3.54 -9.53
N VAL A 107 0.14 4.56 -10.09
CA VAL A 107 -0.77 4.42 -11.24
C VAL A 107 0.02 4.17 -12.54
N GLY A 108 1.30 4.56 -12.57
CA GLY A 108 2.21 4.40 -13.68
C GLY A 108 2.28 5.63 -14.59
N GLY A 109 3.12 5.58 -15.62
CA GLY A 109 3.31 6.66 -16.59
C GLY A 109 4.44 7.64 -16.27
N GLY A 110 4.96 7.64 -15.03
CA GLY A 110 6.16 8.40 -14.65
C GLY A 110 7.48 7.79 -15.16
N PRO A 111 8.64 8.43 -14.88
CA PRO A 111 9.95 7.83 -15.14
C PRO A 111 10.14 6.51 -14.38
N PRO A 112 11.09 5.64 -14.77
CA PRO A 112 11.44 4.49 -13.95
C PRO A 112 11.86 4.91 -12.55
N ALA A 113 11.40 4.19 -11.54
CA ALA A 113 11.62 4.48 -10.13
C ALA A 113 11.83 3.16 -9.36
N ASN A 114 12.34 3.23 -8.13
CA ASN A 114 12.62 2.05 -7.30
C ASN A 114 11.89 2.07 -5.94
N TYR A 115 11.03 3.05 -5.69
CA TYR A 115 10.19 3.12 -4.50
C TYR A 115 8.72 3.34 -4.85
N PHE A 116 7.84 2.47 -4.37
CA PHE A 116 6.40 2.58 -4.59
C PHE A 116 5.61 2.31 -3.31
N GLU A 117 4.49 3.00 -3.20
CA GLU A 117 3.49 2.75 -2.17
C GLU A 117 2.26 2.12 -2.80
N PHE A 118 1.97 0.89 -2.39
CA PHE A 118 0.91 0.10 -2.97
C PHE A 118 -0.40 0.36 -2.24
N ALA A 119 -1.13 1.39 -2.65
CA ALA A 119 -2.47 1.65 -2.17
C ALA A 119 -3.47 0.67 -2.82
N TYR A 120 -4.34 0.04 -2.01
CA TYR A 120 -5.35 -0.91 -2.49
C TYR A 120 -6.69 -0.74 -1.74
N ASP A 121 -7.80 -1.20 -2.34
CA ASP A 121 -9.08 -1.27 -1.64
C ASP A 121 -9.06 -2.43 -0.64
N TRP A 122 -8.67 -2.13 0.59
CA TRP A 122 -8.53 -3.08 1.69
C TRP A 122 -9.84 -3.74 2.13
N ARG A 123 -10.99 -3.34 1.56
CA ARG A 123 -12.28 -4.01 1.78
C ARG A 123 -12.43 -5.25 0.88
N ARG A 124 -11.67 -5.33 -0.21
CA ARG A 124 -11.73 -6.44 -1.18
C ARG A 124 -10.96 -7.66 -0.70
N ASP A 125 -11.26 -8.80 -1.32
CA ASP A 125 -10.51 -10.03 -1.09
C ASP A 125 -9.01 -9.85 -1.39
N VAL A 126 -8.17 -10.41 -0.52
CA VAL A 126 -6.71 -10.27 -0.60
C VAL A 126 -6.12 -10.77 -1.91
N SER A 127 -6.75 -11.75 -2.57
CA SER A 127 -6.31 -12.29 -3.86
C SER A 127 -6.38 -11.23 -4.98
N ILE A 128 -7.38 -10.35 -4.92
CA ILE A 128 -7.57 -9.26 -5.89
C ILE A 128 -6.44 -8.24 -5.75
N SER A 129 -6.13 -7.84 -4.51
CA SER A 129 -5.02 -6.94 -4.22
C SER A 129 -3.66 -7.57 -4.54
N ALA A 130 -3.50 -8.88 -4.35
CA ALA A 130 -2.28 -9.60 -4.71
C ALA A 130 -2.04 -9.61 -6.23
N GLU A 131 -3.08 -9.79 -7.04
CA GLU A 131 -2.93 -9.71 -8.50
C GLU A 131 -2.67 -8.26 -8.97
N GLN A 132 -3.23 -7.25 -8.29
CA GLN A 132 -2.87 -5.85 -8.53
C GLN A 132 -1.39 -5.56 -8.20
N LEU A 133 -0.90 -6.07 -7.06
CA LEU A 133 0.51 -5.94 -6.67
C LEU A 133 1.42 -6.61 -7.70
N LYS A 134 1.05 -7.80 -8.18
CA LYS A 134 1.76 -8.50 -9.25
C LYS A 134 1.86 -7.67 -10.53
N ARG A 135 0.77 -7.03 -10.96
CA ARG A 135 0.78 -6.15 -12.13
C ARG A 135 1.72 -4.96 -11.94
N MET A 136 1.74 -4.35 -10.76
CA MET A 136 2.70 -3.28 -10.44
C MET A 136 4.15 -3.79 -10.54
N VAL A 137 4.49 -4.92 -9.91
CA VAL A 137 5.85 -5.49 -9.97
C VAL A 137 6.27 -5.82 -11.41
N LEU A 138 5.38 -6.47 -12.18
CA LEU A 138 5.64 -6.82 -13.58
C LEU A 138 5.83 -5.59 -14.47
N ARG A 139 5.20 -4.48 -14.12
CA ARG A 139 5.34 -3.20 -14.82
C ARG A 139 6.62 -2.47 -14.44
N GLU A 140 6.92 -2.35 -13.15
CA GLU A 140 7.98 -1.47 -12.64
C GLU A 140 9.36 -2.13 -12.57
N LEU A 141 9.45 -3.40 -12.21
CA LEU A 141 10.74 -4.08 -12.06
C LEU A 141 11.55 -4.09 -13.37
N PRO A 142 10.97 -4.39 -14.56
CA PRO A 142 11.71 -4.30 -15.83
C PRO A 142 12.06 -2.86 -16.23
N ARG A 143 11.27 -1.86 -15.81
CA ARG A 143 11.58 -0.44 -16.06
C ARG A 143 12.81 -0.04 -15.27
N TRP A 144 12.86 -0.40 -13.98
CA TRP A 144 14.00 -0.12 -13.12
C TRP A 144 15.27 -0.86 -13.56
N ASN A 145 15.16 -2.15 -13.89
CA ASN A 145 16.30 -2.95 -14.36
C ASN A 145 17.01 -2.37 -15.59
N ARG A 146 16.33 -1.58 -16.43
CA ARG A 146 16.95 -0.92 -17.60
C ARG A 146 17.89 0.22 -17.23
N LEU A 147 17.81 0.74 -16.01
CA LEU A 147 18.70 1.79 -15.50
C LEU A 147 19.91 1.20 -14.76
N LEU A 148 19.90 -0.09 -14.43
CA LEU A 148 20.99 -0.73 -13.73
C LEU A 148 22.18 -1.05 -14.66
N PRO A 149 23.40 -1.12 -14.11
CA PRO A 149 24.57 -1.54 -14.87
C PRO A 149 24.39 -2.91 -15.56
N PRO A 150 25.04 -3.13 -16.72
CA PRO A 150 25.01 -4.44 -17.38
C PRO A 150 25.42 -5.57 -16.43
N GLY A 151 24.59 -6.61 -16.36
CA GLY A 151 24.81 -7.77 -15.48
C GLY A 151 24.15 -7.67 -14.11
N GLU A 152 23.73 -6.48 -13.67
CA GLU A 152 22.95 -6.31 -12.44
C GLU A 152 21.45 -6.57 -12.69
N ARG A 153 20.77 -7.07 -11.65
CA ARG A 153 19.33 -7.30 -11.64
C ARG A 153 18.78 -6.92 -10.27
N ALA A 154 17.82 -6.00 -10.26
CA ALA A 154 17.03 -5.67 -9.09
C ALA A 154 16.19 -6.87 -8.67
N ARG A 155 16.11 -7.08 -7.36
CA ARG A 155 15.09 -7.88 -6.70
C ARG A 155 13.90 -6.99 -6.33
N THR A 156 12.76 -7.60 -6.04
CA THR A 156 11.65 -6.91 -5.39
C THR A 156 11.77 -7.09 -3.88
N VAL A 157 11.72 -6.00 -3.13
CA VAL A 157 11.70 -5.95 -1.67
C VAL A 157 10.34 -5.44 -1.23
N ILE A 158 9.60 -6.25 -0.49
CA ILE A 158 8.26 -5.90 -0.01
C ILE A 158 8.32 -5.63 1.48
N VAL A 159 7.94 -4.42 1.88
CA VAL A 159 7.73 -4.03 3.28
C VAL A 159 6.24 -4.08 3.55
N ALA A 160 5.80 -5.14 4.22
CA ALA A 160 4.37 -5.40 4.45
C ALA A 160 3.97 -5.18 5.91
N HIS A 161 2.78 -4.64 6.13
CA HIS A 161 2.23 -4.43 7.47
C HIS A 161 0.88 -5.12 7.63
N SER A 162 0.70 -5.92 8.69
CA SER A 162 -0.56 -6.58 9.05
C SER A 162 -1.20 -7.32 7.86
N MET A 163 -2.45 -7.00 7.47
CA MET A 163 -3.15 -7.60 6.30
C MET A 163 -2.37 -7.43 4.98
N GLY A 164 -1.53 -6.40 4.86
CA GLY A 164 -0.63 -6.25 3.72
C GLY A 164 0.36 -7.41 3.60
N GLY A 165 0.70 -8.06 4.72
CA GLY A 165 1.46 -9.30 4.75
C GLY A 165 0.74 -10.47 4.10
N LEU A 166 -0.60 -10.54 4.22
CA LEU A 166 -1.41 -11.55 3.54
C LEU A 166 -1.49 -11.30 2.03
N VAL A 167 -1.65 -10.03 1.62
CA VAL A 167 -1.60 -9.63 0.21
C VAL A 167 -0.24 -10.02 -0.40
N ALA A 168 0.85 -9.67 0.27
CA ALA A 168 2.19 -10.04 -0.13
C ALA A 168 2.38 -11.56 -0.16
N LYS A 169 1.99 -12.29 0.89
CA LYS A 169 2.06 -13.76 0.94
C LYS A 169 1.29 -14.40 -0.23
N HIS A 170 0.09 -13.93 -0.53
CA HIS A 170 -0.70 -14.43 -1.64
C HIS A 170 -0.01 -14.15 -2.99
N TYR A 171 0.63 -12.99 -3.15
CA TYR A 171 1.50 -12.70 -4.29
C TYR A 171 2.69 -13.68 -4.36
N LEU A 172 3.33 -14.00 -3.23
CA LEU A 172 4.51 -14.86 -3.17
C LEU A 172 4.23 -16.34 -3.40
N VAL A 173 3.13 -16.87 -2.89
CA VAL A 173 2.78 -18.28 -3.12
C VAL A 173 2.58 -18.57 -4.62
N SER A 174 2.39 -17.53 -5.44
CA SER A 174 2.38 -17.65 -6.90
C SER A 174 3.77 -17.60 -7.58
N ARG A 175 4.89 -17.49 -6.83
CA ARG A 175 6.27 -17.25 -7.36
C ARG A 175 7.43 -17.82 -6.51
N ASP A 176 8.58 -18.04 -7.16
CA ASP A 176 9.73 -18.79 -6.59
C ASP A 176 10.84 -17.98 -5.89
N SER A 177 10.88 -16.63 -5.90
CA SER A 177 12.02 -15.89 -5.29
C SER A 177 11.71 -14.43 -4.92
N VAL A 178 11.42 -14.16 -3.63
CA VAL A 178 11.27 -12.79 -3.09
C VAL A 178 11.66 -12.77 -1.60
N SER A 179 12.30 -11.68 -1.15
CA SER A 179 12.52 -11.42 0.28
C SER A 179 11.31 -10.72 0.90
N PHE A 180 10.76 -11.26 1.99
CA PHE A 180 9.55 -10.79 2.65
C PHE A 180 9.81 -10.45 4.11
N THR A 181 9.39 -9.25 4.53
CA THR A 181 9.37 -8.86 5.94
C THR A 181 7.99 -8.30 6.28
N SER A 182 7.29 -8.96 7.21
CA SER A 182 6.03 -8.49 7.78
C SER A 182 6.19 -8.01 9.20
N PHE A 183 5.53 -6.92 9.55
CA PHE A 183 5.35 -6.46 10.92
C PHE A 183 3.88 -6.65 11.34
N ASP A 184 3.65 -7.06 12.59
CA ASP A 184 2.34 -7.28 13.24
C ASP A 184 1.48 -8.45 12.74
N LEU A 185 2.09 -9.58 12.34
CA LEU A 185 1.33 -10.84 12.39
C LEU A 185 1.28 -11.30 13.85
N PRO A 186 0.11 -11.57 14.44
CA PRO A 186 0.07 -12.36 15.66
C PRO A 186 0.68 -13.72 15.31
N LEU A 187 1.82 -14.04 15.93
CA LEU A 187 2.27 -15.41 16.02
C LEU A 187 1.39 -16.07 17.08
N GLU A 188 0.57 -16.99 16.58
CA GLU A 188 -0.35 -17.91 17.29
C GLU A 188 -1.68 -17.32 17.80
#